data_AF-A0A165PU32-F1
#
_entry.id   AF-A0A165PU32-F1
#
_cell.length_a   1.000
_cell.length_b   1.000
_cell.length_c   1.000
_cell.angle_alpha   90.00
_cell.angle_beta   90.00
_cell.angle_gamma   90.00
#
_symmetry.space_group_name_H-M   'P 1'
#
loop_
_entity.id
_entity.type
_entity.pdbx_description
1 polymer ?
#
loop_
_entity_poly.entity_id
_entity_poly.type
_entity_poly.pdbx_seq_one_letter_code
_entity_poly.pdbx_strand_id
1 'polypeptide(L)'
;MLPVPHADPFSALNTVAYDPSAVALAPALPPVDPNNTATFAHNVQVAQSMAARIQQLAQNVITGVERAFEPTTDPQQTTADMQALKSMLLDFREHLAQTGVGALPLDTPPGMTEQQLAARNEVLTRTQFQRLMGPKENAEVVASMLTAPDRTR
;
A
#
# COMPACT_ATOMS: atom_id res chain seq x y z
N MET A 1 4.22 -47.64 -53.81
CA MET A 1 5.12 -46.47 -53.89
C MET A 1 4.31 -45.28 -54.36
N LEU A 2 4.09 -44.30 -53.46
CA LEU A 2 3.80 -42.89 -53.71
C LEU A 2 3.87 -42.21 -52.33
N PRO A 3 4.66 -41.14 -52.14
CA PRO A 3 4.98 -40.60 -50.81
C PRO A 3 3.86 -39.72 -50.25
N VAL A 4 3.64 -39.85 -48.94
CA VAL A 4 2.75 -39.01 -48.13
C VAL A 4 3.42 -37.64 -47.92
N PRO A 5 2.78 -36.52 -48.29
CA PRO A 5 3.34 -35.19 -48.03
C PRO A 5 3.25 -34.87 -46.52
N HIS A 6 4.41 -34.68 -45.89
CA HIS A 6 4.54 -34.04 -44.58
C HIS A 6 4.14 -32.57 -44.71
N ALA A 7 3.07 -32.17 -44.04
CA ALA A 7 2.71 -30.78 -43.85
C ALA A 7 3.40 -30.26 -42.59
N ASP A 8 4.43 -29.44 -42.76
CA ASP A 8 5.08 -28.69 -41.69
C ASP A 8 4.15 -27.58 -41.17
N PRO A 9 3.79 -27.54 -39.87
CA PRO A 9 2.83 -26.59 -39.33
C PRO A 9 3.41 -25.20 -38.99
N PHE A 10 4.62 -24.84 -39.46
CA PHE A 10 5.34 -23.64 -38.99
C PHE A 10 5.51 -22.49 -39.99
N SER A 11 4.84 -22.52 -41.15
CA SER A 11 4.94 -21.43 -42.14
C SER A 11 3.83 -20.37 -42.09
N ALA A 12 2.99 -20.34 -41.05
CA ALA A 12 1.91 -19.35 -40.93
C ALA A 12 2.27 -18.10 -40.11
N LEU A 13 3.55 -17.82 -39.90
CA LEU A 13 3.99 -16.59 -39.27
C LEU A 13 4.79 -15.80 -40.29
N ASN A 14 4.12 -14.85 -40.94
CA ASN A 14 4.56 -13.45 -41.04
C ASN A 14 4.05 -12.81 -42.34
N THR A 15 2.95 -12.05 -42.27
CA THR A 15 2.76 -10.77 -43.01
C THR A 15 1.55 -10.08 -42.39
N VAL A 16 1.71 -9.51 -41.19
CA VAL A 16 0.83 -8.41 -40.78
C VAL A 16 1.43 -7.17 -41.41
N ALA A 17 0.78 -6.69 -42.47
CA ALA A 17 1.07 -5.39 -43.04
C ALA A 17 0.92 -4.33 -41.94
N TYR A 18 2.03 -3.72 -41.55
CA TYR A 18 2.05 -2.57 -40.65
C TYR A 18 1.52 -1.37 -41.43
N ASP A 19 0.25 -1.02 -41.22
CA ASP A 19 -0.31 0.26 -41.66
C ASP A 19 0.04 1.33 -40.62
N PRO A 20 0.91 2.30 -40.93
CA PRO A 20 1.32 3.34 -39.98
C PRO A 20 0.24 4.40 -39.70
N SER A 21 -0.98 4.26 -40.23
CA SER A 21 -2.06 5.25 -40.13
C SER A 21 -3.11 4.90 -39.08
N ALA A 22 -3.02 3.72 -38.45
CA ALA A 22 -3.96 3.24 -37.44
C ALA A 22 -3.44 3.41 -36.00
N VAL A 23 -2.88 4.57 -35.65
CA VAL A 23 -2.78 4.98 -34.24
C VAL A 23 -4.14 5.56 -33.83
N ALA A 24 -5.16 4.71 -33.82
CA ALA A 24 -6.41 5.03 -33.17
C ALA A 24 -6.09 5.17 -31.67
N LEU A 25 -6.25 6.40 -31.19
CA LEU A 25 -6.20 6.81 -29.80
C LEU A 25 -6.85 5.71 -28.93
N ALA A 26 -6.05 4.89 -28.27
CA ALA A 26 -6.56 3.98 -27.26
C ALA A 26 -7.38 4.85 -26.29
N PRO A 27 -8.66 4.50 -26.00
CA PRO A 27 -9.41 5.26 -25.02
C PRO A 27 -8.58 5.25 -23.74
N ALA A 28 -8.13 6.43 -23.32
CA ALA A 28 -7.56 6.61 -22.00
C ALA A 28 -8.52 5.96 -21.02
N LEU A 29 -8.04 4.97 -20.26
CA LEU A 29 -8.80 4.34 -19.20
C LEU A 29 -9.49 5.46 -18.41
N PRO A 30 -10.82 5.41 -18.21
CA PRO A 30 -11.49 6.45 -17.45
C PRO A 30 -10.76 6.56 -16.09
N PRO A 31 -10.45 7.77 -15.64
CA PRO A 31 -9.80 7.96 -14.35
C PRO A 31 -10.65 7.24 -13.31
N VAL A 32 -10.09 6.20 -12.70
CA VAL A 32 -10.73 5.51 -11.57
C VAL A 32 -10.96 6.58 -10.53
N ASP A 33 -12.22 6.98 -10.35
CA ASP A 33 -12.58 7.97 -9.37
C ASP A 33 -12.18 7.42 -7.99
N PRO A 34 -11.18 8.01 -7.32
CA PRO A 34 -10.72 7.54 -6.01
C PRO A 34 -11.81 7.64 -4.93
N ASN A 35 -12.93 8.32 -5.21
CA ASN A 35 -14.08 8.41 -4.33
C ASN A 35 -15.17 7.36 -4.63
N ASN A 36 -14.93 6.44 -5.56
CA ASN A 36 -15.87 5.35 -5.82
C ASN A 36 -15.88 4.35 -4.66
N THR A 37 -17.02 4.26 -3.96
CA THR A 37 -17.22 3.36 -2.81
C THR A 37 -16.98 1.89 -3.15
N ALA A 38 -17.20 1.46 -4.39
CA ALA A 38 -16.89 0.11 -4.84
C ALA A 38 -15.38 -0.16 -4.87
N THR A 39 -14.58 0.84 -5.26
CA THR A 39 -13.11 0.75 -5.26
C THR A 39 -12.59 0.71 -3.82
N PHE A 40 -13.17 1.52 -2.93
CA PHE A 40 -12.85 1.47 -1.51
C PHE A 40 -13.18 0.10 -0.89
N ALA A 41 -14.37 -0.46 -1.17
CA ALA A 41 -14.76 -1.78 -0.67
C ALA A 41 -13.79 -2.89 -1.14
N HIS A 42 -13.35 -2.81 -2.40
CA HIS A 42 -12.33 -3.73 -2.92
C HIS A 42 -10.99 -3.56 -2.19
N ASN A 43 -10.52 -2.33 -1.99
CA ASN A 43 -9.28 -2.06 -1.25
C ASN A 43 -9.34 -2.58 0.19
N VAL A 44 -10.51 -2.47 0.85
CA VAL A 44 -10.73 -3.04 2.18
C VAL A 44 -10.59 -4.57 2.16
N GLN A 45 -11.18 -5.26 1.17
CA GLN A 45 -11.03 -6.71 1.02
C GLN A 45 -9.58 -7.13 0.79
N VAL A 46 -8.86 -6.38 -0.06
CA VAL A 46 -7.43 -6.62 -0.30
C VAL A 46 -6.64 -6.43 0.99
N ALA A 47 -6.85 -5.34 1.72
CA ALA A 47 -6.21 -5.09 3.01
C ALA A 47 -6.48 -6.21 4.02
N GLN A 48 -7.71 -6.71 4.11
CA GLN A 48 -8.04 -7.85 4.98
C GLN A 48 -7.28 -9.13 4.58
N SER A 49 -7.19 -9.42 3.28
CA SER A 49 -6.43 -10.57 2.79
C SER A 49 -4.94 -10.48 3.11
N MET A 50 -4.36 -9.28 2.97
CA MET A 50 -2.96 -9.01 3.34
C MET A 50 -2.75 -9.19 4.85
N ALA A 51 -3.66 -8.68 5.67
CA ALA A 51 -3.60 -8.82 7.12
C ALA A 51 -3.64 -10.30 7.56
N ALA A 52 -4.53 -11.10 6.98
CA ALA A 52 -4.59 -12.54 7.26
C ALA A 52 -3.27 -13.23 6.91
N ARG A 53 -2.66 -12.87 5.77
CA ARG A 53 -1.38 -13.44 5.35
C ARG A 53 -0.21 -13.02 6.25
N ILE A 54 -0.20 -11.77 6.71
CA ILE A 54 0.77 -11.28 7.70
C ILE A 54 0.65 -12.07 9.01
N GLN A 55 -0.58 -12.33 9.48
CA GLN A 55 -0.80 -13.13 10.69
C GLN A 55 -0.25 -14.56 10.54
N GLN A 56 -0.48 -15.21 9.40
CA GLN A 56 0.05 -16.54 9.13
C GLN A 56 1.59 -16.55 9.11
N LEU A 57 2.21 -15.60 8.40
CA LEU A 57 3.68 -15.48 8.36
C LEU A 57 4.26 -15.20 9.75
N ALA A 58 3.63 -14.32 10.53
CA ALA A 58 4.04 -14.04 11.90
C ALA A 58 3.98 -15.28 12.78
N GLN A 59 2.90 -16.06 12.68
CA GLN A 59 2.76 -17.32 13.44
C GLN A 59 3.83 -18.33 13.05
N ASN A 60 4.12 -18.48 11.75
CA ASN A 60 5.16 -19.38 11.27
C ASN A 60 6.55 -18.96 11.77
N VAL A 61 6.84 -17.66 11.76
CA VAL A 61 8.11 -17.14 12.30
C VAL A 61 8.20 -17.37 13.80
N ILE A 62 7.13 -17.12 14.57
CA ILE A 62 7.10 -17.37 16.02
C ILE A 62 7.37 -18.85 16.29
N THR A 63 6.62 -19.74 15.66
CA THR A 63 6.79 -21.20 15.85
C THR A 63 8.17 -21.66 15.40
N GLY A 64 8.68 -21.12 14.29
CA GLY A 64 10.01 -21.43 13.78
C GLY A 64 11.15 -20.93 14.67
N VAL A 65 10.97 -19.80 15.35
CA VAL A 65 11.93 -19.26 16.32
C VAL A 65 11.87 -20.03 17.65
N GLU A 66 10.66 -20.31 18.15
CA GLU A 66 10.47 -21.10 19.38
C GLU A 66 11.04 -22.51 19.26
N ARG A 67 10.93 -23.10 18.07
CA ARG A 67 11.39 -24.47 17.76
C ARG A 67 12.67 -24.51 16.94
N ALA A 68 13.46 -23.43 16.95
CA ALA A 68 14.64 -23.29 16.09
C ALA A 68 15.73 -24.37 16.28
N PHE A 69 15.69 -25.09 17.41
CA PHE A 69 16.62 -26.18 17.73
C PHE A 69 15.97 -27.57 17.65
N GLU A 70 14.69 -27.65 17.27
CA GLU A 70 14.05 -28.94 17.01
C GLU A 70 14.46 -29.46 15.63
N PRO A 71 14.81 -30.75 15.50
CA PRO A 71 15.28 -31.33 14.24
C PRO A 71 14.22 -31.34 13.12
N THR A 72 12.96 -31.09 13.45
CA THR A 72 11.84 -30.98 12.51
C THR A 72 11.64 -29.57 11.95
N THR A 73 12.29 -28.57 12.54
CA THR A 73 12.15 -27.16 12.13
C THR A 73 13.32 -26.78 11.24
N ASP A 74 13.04 -26.27 10.04
CA ASP A 74 14.08 -25.77 9.13
C ASP A 74 14.39 -24.29 9.43
N PRO A 75 15.61 -23.96 9.91
CA PRO A 75 15.99 -22.57 10.18
C PRO A 75 16.04 -21.70 8.92
N GLN A 76 16.26 -22.30 7.74
CA GLN A 76 16.25 -21.58 6.47
C GLN A 76 14.82 -21.13 6.13
N GLN A 77 13.84 -21.99 6.36
CA GLN A 77 12.43 -21.66 6.16
C GLN A 77 11.98 -20.53 7.09
N THR A 78 12.33 -20.58 8.38
CA THR A 78 12.04 -19.49 9.34
C THR A 78 12.67 -18.17 8.90
N THR A 79 13.89 -18.21 8.35
CA THR A 79 14.57 -17.01 7.83
C THR A 79 13.85 -16.44 6.61
N ALA A 80 13.43 -17.31 5.69
CA ALA A 80 12.65 -16.92 4.51
C ALA A 80 11.30 -16.31 4.90
N ASP A 81 10.57 -16.93 5.82
CA ASP A 81 9.28 -16.44 6.34
C ASP A 81 9.45 -15.08 7.03
N MET A 82 10.56 -14.86 7.74
CA MET A 82 10.86 -13.58 8.37
C MET A 82 11.12 -12.47 7.34
N GLN A 83 11.81 -12.76 6.24
CA GLN A 83 12.00 -11.79 5.16
C GLN A 83 10.70 -11.50 4.42
N ALA A 84 9.90 -12.53 4.15
CA ALA A 84 8.58 -12.40 3.54
C ALA A 84 7.63 -11.54 4.41
N LEU A 85 7.64 -11.76 5.73
CA LEU A 85 6.87 -10.97 6.69
C LEU A 85 7.26 -9.48 6.64
N LYS A 86 8.56 -9.17 6.61
CA LYS A 86 9.06 -7.79 6.54
C LYS A 86 8.61 -7.09 5.26
N SER A 87 8.79 -7.75 4.11
CA SER A 87 8.34 -7.20 2.82
C SER A 87 6.83 -6.94 2.84
N MET A 88 6.06 -7.93 3.29
CA MET A 88 4.60 -7.84 3.29
C MET A 88 4.06 -6.76 4.23
N LEU A 89 4.72 -6.50 5.35
CA LEU A 89 4.38 -5.39 6.25
C LEU A 89 4.62 -4.03 5.60
N LEU A 90 5.70 -3.88 4.84
CA LEU A 90 5.98 -2.65 4.09
C LEU A 90 4.94 -2.44 2.99
N ASP A 91 4.65 -3.47 2.21
CA ASP A 91 3.64 -3.43 1.15
C ASP A 91 2.25 -3.13 1.72
N PHE A 92 1.91 -3.71 2.87
CA PHE A 92 0.64 -3.47 3.55
C PHE A 92 0.52 -2.02 4.03
N ARG A 93 1.59 -1.49 4.66
CA ARG A 93 1.62 -0.08 5.06
C ARG A 93 1.41 0.84 3.87
N GLU A 94 2.12 0.59 2.78
CA GLU A 94 2.02 1.40 1.56
C GLU A 94 0.61 1.31 0.96
N HIS A 95 0.05 0.10 0.88
CA HIS A 95 -1.32 -0.12 0.42
C HIS A 95 -2.35 0.65 1.26
N LEU A 96 -2.23 0.60 2.59
CA LEU A 96 -3.12 1.33 3.49
C LEU A 96 -3.01 2.86 3.32
N ALA A 97 -1.80 3.36 3.06
CA ALA A 97 -1.55 4.79 2.84
C ALA A 97 -2.10 5.26 1.48
N GLN A 98 -1.91 4.48 0.42
CA GLN A 98 -2.35 4.81 -0.93
C GLN A 98 -3.87 4.72 -1.11
N THR A 99 -4.51 3.77 -0.44
CA THR A 99 -5.95 3.49 -0.63
C THR A 99 -6.87 4.22 0.35
N GLY A 100 -6.32 4.89 1.36
CA GLY A 100 -7.09 5.55 2.42
C GLY A 100 -7.77 4.59 3.41
N VAL A 101 -7.66 3.27 3.22
CA VAL A 101 -8.18 2.26 4.16
C VAL A 101 -7.54 2.40 5.54
N GLY A 102 -6.27 2.83 5.60
CA GLY A 102 -5.56 3.07 6.86
C GLY A 102 -6.10 4.25 7.70
N ALA A 103 -6.94 5.10 7.11
CA ALA A 103 -7.60 6.20 7.83
C ALA A 103 -8.97 5.80 8.41
N LEU A 104 -9.43 4.57 8.16
CA LEU A 104 -10.70 4.10 8.69
C LEU A 104 -10.63 4.04 10.22
N PRO A 105 -11.60 4.60 10.94
CA PRO A 105 -11.70 4.42 12.39
C PRO A 105 -11.82 2.93 12.68
N LEU A 106 -10.82 2.35 13.33
CA LEU A 106 -10.93 1.00 13.85
C LEU A 106 -11.95 1.05 15.00
N ASP A 107 -12.95 0.17 14.95
CA ASP A 107 -13.89 0.01 16.06
C ASP A 107 -13.11 -0.12 17.37
N THR A 108 -13.57 0.60 18.37
CA THR A 108 -12.95 0.62 19.68
C THR A 108 -12.80 -0.78 20.22
N PRO A 109 -11.68 -1.09 20.90
CA PRO A 109 -11.55 -2.36 21.60
C PRO A 109 -12.78 -2.56 22.51
N PRO A 110 -13.36 -3.78 22.54
CA PRO A 110 -14.59 -4.03 23.27
C PRO A 110 -14.42 -3.61 24.73
N GLY A 111 -15.25 -2.67 25.18
CA GLY A 111 -15.24 -2.14 26.55
C GLY A 111 -15.00 -0.63 26.69
N MET A 112 -14.68 0.09 25.60
CA MET A 112 -14.53 1.55 25.64
C MET A 112 -15.88 2.22 25.32
N THR A 113 -16.44 2.99 26.27
CA THR A 113 -17.71 3.70 26.06
C THR A 113 -17.56 4.82 25.04
N GLU A 114 -18.64 5.18 24.35
CA GLU A 114 -18.67 6.24 23.33
C GLU A 114 -18.10 7.57 23.84
N GLN A 115 -18.33 7.90 25.11
CA GLN A 115 -17.74 9.06 25.79
C GLN A 115 -16.21 9.01 25.88
N GLN A 116 -15.63 7.83 26.14
CA GLN A 116 -14.18 7.67 26.20
C GLN A 116 -13.56 7.74 24.81
N LEU A 117 -14.29 7.31 23.78
CA LEU A 117 -13.87 7.45 22.39
C LEU A 117 -13.91 8.90 21.93
N ALA A 118 -14.98 9.64 22.25
CA ALA A 118 -15.08 11.06 21.95
C ALA A 118 -13.95 11.87 22.59
N ALA A 119 -13.66 11.60 23.88
CA ALA A 119 -12.55 12.24 24.59
C ALA A 119 -11.19 11.93 23.94
N ARG A 120 -10.96 10.69 23.52
CA ARG A 120 -9.72 10.29 22.83
C ARG A 120 -9.58 10.95 21.47
N ASN A 121 -10.67 11.05 20.71
CA ASN A 121 -10.69 11.69 19.40
C ASN A 121 -10.47 13.21 19.51
N GLU A 122 -11.01 13.86 20.53
CA GLU A 122 -10.76 15.29 20.79
C GLU A 122 -9.27 15.56 21.05
N VAL A 123 -8.61 14.72 21.86
CA VAL A 123 -7.18 14.84 22.15
C VAL A 123 -6.33 14.65 20.90
N LEU A 124 -6.65 13.64 20.07
CA LEU A 124 -5.94 13.40 18.82
C LEU A 124 -6.11 14.57 17.85
N THR A 125 -7.34 15.07 17.70
CA THR A 125 -7.65 16.21 16.83
C THR A 125 -6.92 17.47 17.28
N ARG A 126 -6.91 17.76 18.59
CA ARG A 126 -6.20 18.91 19.16
C ARG A 126 -4.69 18.80 18.97
N THR A 127 -4.13 17.61 19.14
CA THR A 127 -2.70 17.37 18.94
C THR A 127 -2.30 17.54 17.48
N GLN A 128 -3.12 17.05 16.55
CA GLN A 128 -2.91 17.21 15.12
C GLN A 128 -3.02 18.69 14.72
N PHE A 129 -4.01 19.41 15.25
CA PHE A 129 -4.15 20.85 15.02
C PHE A 129 -2.94 21.63 15.54
N GLN A 130 -2.45 21.35 16.76
CA GLN A 130 -1.26 21.99 17.30
C GLN A 130 -0.01 21.74 16.45
N ARG A 131 0.16 20.53 15.92
CA ARG A 131 1.26 20.20 14.99
C ARG A 131 1.19 20.98 13.69
N LEU A 132 -0.01 21.34 13.22
CA LEU A 132 -0.21 22.14 12.00
C LEU A 132 -0.03 23.64 12.25
N MET A 133 -0.24 24.12 13.48
CA MET A 133 -0.07 25.52 13.84
C MET A 133 1.39 25.88 14.18
N GLY A 134 2.12 25.00 14.86
CA GLY A 134 3.53 25.23 15.22
C GLY A 134 4.47 25.64 14.07
N PRO A 135 4.38 25.06 12.86
CA PRO A 135 5.22 25.48 11.74
C PRO A 135 4.79 26.79 11.07
N LYS A 136 3.54 27.27 11.28
CA LYS A 136 3.09 28.56 10.73
C LYS A 136 3.66 29.74 11.51
N GLU A 137 3.73 29.64 12.84
CA GLU A 137 4.28 30.69 13.70
C GLU A 137 5.78 30.91 13.45
N ASN A 138 6.55 29.83 13.24
CA ASN A 138 7.96 29.92 12.87
C ASN A 138 8.17 30.53 11.48
N ALA A 139 7.31 30.21 10.50
CA ALA A 139 7.37 30.79 9.17
C ALA A 139 7.03 32.29 9.17
N GLU A 140 6.07 32.71 10.01
CA GLU A 140 5.68 34.11 10.18
C GLU A 140 6.77 34.94 10.89
N VAL A 141 7.43 34.39 11.92
CA VAL A 141 8.56 35.04 12.59
C VAL A 141 9.76 35.21 11.63
N VAL A 142 10.09 34.19 10.85
CA VAL A 142 11.17 34.27 9.85
C VAL A 142 10.81 35.23 8.71
N ALA A 143 9.55 35.25 8.26
CA ALA A 143 9.08 36.24 7.30
C ALA A 143 9.14 37.67 7.86
N SER A 144 8.82 37.88 9.15
CA SER A 144 8.99 39.17 9.82
C SER A 144 10.45 39.58 9.95
N MET A 145 11.38 38.62 10.08
CA MET A 145 12.83 38.89 10.09
C MET A 145 13.37 39.21 8.69
N LEU A 146 12.84 38.58 7.63
CA LEU A 146 13.21 38.87 6.24
C LEU A 146 12.55 40.14 5.70
N THR A 147 11.39 40.53 6.23
CA THR A 147 10.65 41.73 5.79
C THR A 147 11.03 42.97 6.60
N ALA A 148 11.78 42.81 7.70
CA ALA A 148 12.38 43.94 8.39
C ALA A 148 13.34 44.66 7.42
N PRO A 149 13.09 45.93 7.06
CA PRO A 149 13.94 46.64 6.12
C PRO A 149 15.34 46.74 6.70
N ASP A 150 16.32 46.40 5.87
CA ASP A 150 17.75 46.56 6.09
C ASP A 150 18.02 47.95 6.70
N ARG A 151 18.18 48.01 8.02
CA ARG A 151 18.54 49.24 8.73
C ARG A 151 20.05 49.38 8.66
N THR A 152 20.56 49.76 7.49
CA THR A 152 21.83 50.47 7.41
C THR A 152 21.68 51.81 8.15
N ARG A 153 22.25 51.91 9.36
CA ARG A 153 23.06 53.06 9.78
C ARG A 153 23.91 52.76 11.01
#